data_AF-A0A519GX36-F1
#
_entry.id   AF-A0A519GX36-F1
#
_cell.length_a   1.000
_cell.length_b   1.000
_cell.length_c   1.000
_cell.angle_alpha   90.00
_cell.angle_beta   90.00
_cell.angle_gamma   90.00
#
_symmetry.space_group_name_H-M   'P 1'
#
loop_
_entity.id
_entity.type
_entity.pdbx_description
1 polymer ?
#
loop_
_entity_poly.entity_id
_entity_poly.type
_entity_poly.pdbx_seq_one_letter_code
_entity_poly.pdbx_strand_id
1 'polypeptide(L)' 'MKRSLSVLAVLIAVAAAGGYWYVHSKQPQRDGELSLRGLQAPVNVRYDERGVPHIQAQSEADLYRA' A
#
# COMPACT_ATOMS: atom_id res chain seq x y z
N MET A 1 -27.77 13.21 29.08
CA MET A 1 -26.47 12.63 29.47
C MET A 1 -26.21 11.25 28.86
N LYS A 2 -27.08 10.24 29.05
CA LYS A 2 -26.84 8.89 28.47
C LYS A 2 -26.84 8.89 26.93
N ARG A 3 -27.84 9.54 26.30
CA ARG A 3 -27.95 9.63 24.83
C ARG A 3 -26.80 10.38 24.17
N SER A 4 -26.35 11.49 24.78
CA SER A 4 -25.22 12.27 24.27
C SER A 4 -23.91 11.48 24.32
N LEU A 5 -23.69 10.68 25.37
CA LEU A 5 -22.53 9.79 25.47
C LEU A 5 -22.58 8.68 24.41
N SER A 6 -23.75 8.08 24.18
CA SER A 6 -23.93 7.08 23.13
C SER A 6 -23.66 7.65 21.73
N VAL A 7 -24.16 8.85 21.44
CA VAL A 7 -23.89 9.54 20.16
C VAL A 7 -22.40 9.81 20.00
N LEU A 8 -21.73 10.32 21.03
CA LEU A 8 -20.29 10.57 20.99
C LEU A 8 -19.49 9.28 20.75
N ALA A 9 -19.84 8.18 21.42
CA ALA A 9 -19.19 6.89 21.24
C ALA A 9 -19.32 6.38 19.80
N VAL A 10 -20.52 6.52 19.20
CA VAL A 10 -20.75 6.14 17.79
C VAL A 10 -19.92 7.00 16.86
N LEU A 11 -19.86 8.32 17.07
CA LEU A 11 -19.06 9.22 16.23
C LEU A 11 -17.56 8.87 16.28
N ILE A 12 -17.03 8.56 17.47
CA ILE A 12 -15.65 8.11 17.64
C ILE A 12 -15.41 6.80 16.91
N ALA A 13 -16.32 5.82 17.03
CA ALA A 13 -16.20 4.54 16.35
C ALA A 13 -16.21 4.70 14.82
N VAL A 14 -17.08 5.55 14.28
CA VAL A 14 -17.13 5.86 12.84
C VAL A 14 -15.85 6.55 12.39
N ALA A 15 -15.35 7.53 13.14
CA ALA A 15 -14.10 8.21 12.82
C ALA A 15 -12.90 7.26 12.84
N ALA A 16 -12.82 6.37 13.83
CA ALA A 16 -11.76 5.37 13.93
C ALA A 16 -11.82 4.36 12.78
N ALA A 17 -13.02 3.84 12.44
CA ALA A 17 -13.20 2.93 11.32
C ALA A 17 -12.86 3.59 9.98
N GLY A 18 -13.32 4.82 9.76
CA GLY A 18 -13.00 5.61 8.57
C GLY A 18 -11.51 5.90 8.45
N GLY A 19 -10.86 6.28 9.55
CA GLY A 19 -9.41 6.51 9.61
C GLY A 19 -8.62 5.24 9.33
N TYR A 20 -9.00 4.12 9.93
CA TYR A 20 -8.37 2.82 9.68
C TYR A 20 -8.48 2.43 8.21
N TRP A 21 -9.68 2.49 7.62
CA TRP A 21 -9.90 2.18 6.20
C TRP A 21 -9.09 3.11 5.28
N TYR A 22 -9.05 4.42 5.59
CA TYR A 22 -8.29 5.40 4.81
C TYR A 22 -6.79 5.11 4.81
N VAL A 23 -6.22 4.76 5.98
CA VAL A 23 -4.79 4.44 6.09
C VAL A 23 -4.47 3.13 5.39
N HIS A 24 -5.29 2.08 5.58
CA HIS A 24 -5.01 0.76 5.02
C HIS A 24 -5.19 0.71 3.50
N SER A 25 -6.18 1.41 2.95
CA SER A 25 -6.46 1.44 1.50
C SER A 25 -5.42 2.17 0.67
N LYS A 26 -4.53 2.96 1.30
CA LYS A 26 -3.54 3.78 0.61
C LYS A 26 -2.10 3.29 0.80
N GLN A 27 -1.92 2.10 1.37
CA GLN A 27 -0.59 1.51 1.49
C GLN A 27 -0.06 1.13 0.09
N PRO A 28 1.25 1.24 -0.15
CA PRO A 28 1.84 0.77 -1.39
C PRO A 28 1.70 -0.75 -1.50
N GLN A 29 1.42 -1.25 -2.70
CA GLN A 29 1.50 -2.68 -2.97
C GLN A 29 2.98 -3.10 -3.00
N ARG A 30 3.38 -4.00 -2.11
CA ARG A 30 4.76 -4.49 -1.98
C ARG A 30 4.96 -5.94 -2.41
N ASP A 31 3.85 -6.66 -2.64
CA ASP A 31 3.83 -8.06 -2.99
C ASP A 31 2.81 -8.34 -4.10
N GLY A 32 2.98 -9.48 -4.76
CA GLY A 32 2.16 -9.94 -5.88
C GLY A 32 2.78 -9.60 -7.24
N GLU A 33 1.98 -9.79 -8.28
CA GLU A 33 2.40 -9.54 -9.67
C GLU A 33 1.64 -8.35 -10.24
N LEU A 34 2.35 -7.48 -10.95
CA LEU A 34 1.80 -6.34 -11.66
C LEU A 34 2.24 -6.37 -13.12
N SER A 35 1.28 -6.26 -14.03
CA SER A 35 1.56 -6.08 -15.45
C SER A 35 1.93 -4.62 -15.73
N LEU A 36 3.22 -4.36 -15.95
CA LEU A 36 3.71 -3.03 -16.31
C LEU A 36 3.95 -2.95 -17.83
N ARG A 37 3.27 -2.01 -18.49
CA ARG A 37 3.42 -1.81 -19.93
C ARG A 37 4.84 -1.38 -20.27
N GLY A 38 5.39 -1.98 -21.33
CA GLY A 38 6.68 -1.63 -21.89
C GLY A 38 7.84 -2.48 -21.39
N LEU A 39 7.71 -3.21 -20.27
CA LEU A 39 8.73 -4.17 -19.86
C LEU A 39 9.00 -5.18 -20.97
N GLN A 40 10.27 -5.40 -21.27
CA GLN A 40 10.71 -6.37 -22.28
C GLN A 40 10.88 -7.76 -21.67
N ALA A 41 11.25 -7.82 -20.38
CA ALA A 41 11.37 -9.03 -19.59
C ALA A 41 10.81 -8.83 -18.17
N PRO A 42 10.51 -9.92 -17.43
CA PRO A 42 10.11 -9.82 -16.02
C PRO A 42 11.16 -9.13 -15.15
N VAL A 43 10.69 -8.31 -14.21
CA VAL A 43 11.53 -7.65 -13.18
C VAL A 43 11.10 -8.13 -11.81
N ASN A 44 12.06 -8.50 -10.96
CA ASN A 44 11.81 -8.91 -9.59
C ASN A 44 12.13 -7.76 -8.63
N VAL A 45 11.17 -7.41 -7.77
CA VAL A 45 11.32 -6.37 -6.75
C VAL A 45 11.14 -7.04 -5.40
N ARG A 46 12.15 -6.93 -4.52
CA ARG A 46 12.04 -7.36 -3.12
C ARG A 46 12.32 -6.20 -2.19
N TYR A 47 11.63 -6.15 -1.06
CA TYR A 47 11.86 -5.14 -0.04
C TYR A 47 12.63 -5.74 1.13
N ASP A 48 13.64 -5.02 1.63
CA ASP A 48 14.31 -5.41 2.88
C ASP A 48 13.44 -5.09 4.12
N GLU A 49 13.96 -5.40 5.31
CA GLU A 49 13.27 -5.15 6.60
C GLU A 49 12.95 -3.67 6.85
N ARG A 50 13.67 -2.75 6.20
CA ARG A 50 13.44 -1.30 6.29
C ARG A 50 12.56 -0.78 5.15
N GLY A 51 12.12 -1.66 4.24
CA GLY A 51 11.30 -1.30 3.09
C GLY A 51 12.09 -0.70 1.92
N VAL A 52 13.41 -0.93 1.83
CA VAL A 52 14.23 -0.51 0.69
C VAL A 52 14.04 -1.50 -0.46
N PRO A 53 13.67 -1.05 -1.68
CA PRO A 53 13.51 -1.93 -2.83
C PRO A 53 14.87 -2.37 -3.40
N HIS A 54 15.03 -3.67 -3.61
CA HIS A 54 16.09 -4.27 -4.38
C HIS A 54 15.50 -4.84 -5.68
N ILE A 55 15.86 -4.21 -6.80
CA ILE A 55 15.27 -4.48 -8.12
C ILE A 55 16.27 -5.29 -8.95
N GLN A 56 15.79 -6.36 -9.58
CA GLN A 56 16.58 -7.23 -10.46
C GLN A 56 15.88 -7.33 -11.82
N ALA A 57 16.57 -6.86 -12.86
CA ALA A 57 16.08 -6.85 -14.24
C ALA A 57 17.14 -7.42 -15.19
N GLN A 58 16.71 -7.86 -16.38
CA GLN A 58 17.61 -8.39 -17.42
C GLN A 58 18.22 -7.30 -18.30
N SER A 59 17.73 -6.06 -18.21
CA SER A 59 18.24 -4.92 -18.97
C SER A 59 18.18 -3.64 -18.13
N GLU A 60 19.05 -2.67 -18.44
CA GLU A 60 19.00 -1.35 -17.80
C GLU A 60 17.68 -0.63 -18.09
N ALA A 61 17.15 -0.77 -19.32
CA ALA A 61 15.90 -0.15 -19.70
C ALA A 61 14.71 -0.64 -18.85
N ASP A 62 14.67 -1.94 -18.53
CA ASP A 62 13.65 -2.50 -17.64
C ASP A 62 13.90 -2.11 -16.18
N LEU A 63 15.17 -2.03 -15.75
CA LEU A 63 15.54 -1.58 -14.41
C LEU A 63 15.09 -0.14 -14.11
N TYR A 64 15.26 0.77 -15.07
CA TYR A 64 14.83 2.17 -14.95
C TYR A 64 13.31 2.35 -15.05
N ARG A 65 12.62 1.39 -15.66
CA ARG A 65 11.17 1.45 -15.84
C ARG A 65 10.42 0.92 -14.62
N ALA A 66 10.95 -0.13 -13.98
CA ALA A 66 10.36 -0.74 -12.79
C ALA A 66 10.40 0.21 -11.58
#